data_AF-A0A1G8F895-F1
#
_entry.id   AF-A0A1G8F895-F1
#
_cell.length_a   1.000
_cell.length_b   1.000
_cell.length_c   1.000
_cell.angle_alpha   90.00
_cell.angle_beta   90.00
_cell.angle_gamma   90.00
#
_symmetry.space_group_name_H-M   'P 1'
#
loop_
_entity.id
_entity.type
_entity.pdbx_description
1 polymer ?
#
loop_
_entity_poly.entity_id
_entity_poly.type
_entity_poly.pdbx_seq_one_letter_code
_entity_poly.pdbx_strand_id
1 'polypeptide(L)'
;MTYEKFNKNIVFKLINKDKNVELLETVPYKEYLDLAVVFYIAHTNDDDSLKCKVITNELMTSWGVDVDALMGLALENTPRLLGLKIRGILSTIASYTDNEELQSVAEEEDNDLPLYVATNNIAMHGAAVLIYRDLLKAFAARKKSDVYIIPCSVHELIMIPSVECPNIDPVEIKNLIFYVNRNELKEEDFLSDNLYFYNVHNDEVTIVQ
;
A
#
# COMPACT_ATOMS: atom_id res chain seq x y z
N MET A 1 1.08 -8.39 27.69
CA MET A 1 1.52 -9.16 26.50
C MET A 1 3.04 -9.01 26.41
N THR A 2 3.82 -10.09 26.35
CA THR A 2 5.29 -9.99 26.31
C THR A 2 5.79 -9.66 24.90
N TYR A 3 6.62 -8.64 24.77
CA TYR A 3 7.16 -8.15 23.50
C TYR A 3 7.84 -9.24 22.66
N GLU A 4 8.64 -10.10 23.29
CA GLU A 4 9.36 -11.22 22.64
C GLU A 4 8.44 -12.20 21.91
N LYS A 5 7.18 -12.32 22.35
CA LYS A 5 6.20 -13.20 21.73
C LYS A 5 5.62 -12.61 20.44
N PHE A 6 5.62 -11.28 20.32
CA PHE A 6 4.87 -10.57 19.27
C PHE A 6 5.77 -9.81 18.30
N ASN A 7 7.04 -9.57 18.63
CA ASN A 7 7.95 -8.76 17.80
C ASN A 7 8.10 -9.27 16.35
N LYS A 8 8.03 -10.59 16.11
CA LYS A 8 8.06 -11.20 14.77
C LYS A 8 6.76 -11.00 13.97
N ASN A 9 5.73 -10.45 14.58
CA ASN A 9 4.40 -10.29 14.01
C ASN A 9 3.95 -8.82 13.97
N ILE A 10 4.83 -7.90 14.36
CA ILE A 10 4.59 -6.46 14.23
C ILE A 10 4.74 -6.11 12.75
N VAL A 11 3.66 -5.61 12.15
CA VAL A 11 3.56 -5.15 10.77
C VAL A 11 3.01 -3.73 10.74
N PHE A 12 2.96 -3.10 9.57
CA PHE A 12 2.43 -1.75 9.42
C PHE A 12 1.33 -1.68 8.36
N LYS A 13 0.52 -0.62 8.45
CA LYS A 13 -0.39 -0.16 7.40
C LYS A 13 -0.25 1.34 7.19
N LEU A 14 -0.73 1.81 6.04
CA LEU A 14 -0.86 3.23 5.74
C LEU A 14 -2.29 3.68 5.96
N ILE A 15 -2.44 4.86 6.56
CA ILE A 15 -3.72 5.57 6.69
C ILE A 15 -3.49 7.05 6.33
N ASN A 16 -4.55 7.75 5.95
CA ASN A 16 -4.47 9.19 5.75
C ASN A 16 -4.15 9.91 7.07
N LYS A 17 -3.16 10.80 7.11
CA LYS A 17 -2.75 11.46 8.36
C LYS A 17 -3.84 12.39 8.91
N ASP A 18 -4.34 13.28 8.06
CA ASP A 18 -5.23 14.37 8.48
C ASP A 18 -6.65 13.88 8.80
N LYS A 19 -7.11 12.80 8.16
CA LYS A 19 -8.41 12.19 8.49
C LYS A 19 -8.39 11.31 9.74
N ASN A 20 -7.22 10.96 10.26
CA ASN A 20 -7.08 10.02 11.39
C ASN A 20 -6.45 10.66 12.63
N VAL A 21 -6.50 11.99 12.78
CA VAL A 21 -5.84 12.72 13.88
C VAL A 21 -6.19 12.15 15.26
N GLU A 22 -7.47 11.89 15.53
CA GLU A 22 -7.91 11.33 16.82
C GLU A 22 -7.30 9.95 17.11
N LEU A 23 -7.21 9.07 16.11
CA LEU A 23 -6.56 7.77 16.25
C LEU A 23 -5.06 7.95 16.53
N LEU A 24 -4.40 8.86 15.80
CA LEU A 24 -2.96 9.11 15.88
C LEU A 24 -2.50 9.68 17.23
N GLU A 25 -3.41 10.23 18.05
CA GLU A 25 -3.12 10.58 19.44
C GLU A 25 -2.89 9.34 20.34
N THR A 26 -3.45 8.19 19.95
CA THR A 26 -3.50 6.99 20.78
C THR A 26 -2.53 5.88 20.35
N VAL A 27 -1.93 6.01 19.17
CA VAL A 27 -1.05 4.99 18.55
C VAL A 27 0.28 5.59 18.13
N PRO A 28 1.38 4.83 18.14
CA PRO A 28 2.65 5.28 17.58
C PRO A 28 2.58 5.27 16.05
N TYR A 29 3.16 6.29 15.42
CA TYR A 29 3.20 6.39 13.96
C TYR A 29 4.46 7.09 13.45
N LYS A 30 4.78 6.85 12.17
CA LYS A 30 5.74 7.66 11.39
C LYS A 30 4.99 8.39 10.28
N GLU A 31 5.36 9.64 10.03
CA GLU A 31 4.84 10.38 8.89
C GLU A 31 5.48 9.91 7.59
N TYR A 32 4.69 9.84 6.52
CA TYR A 32 5.17 9.56 5.18
C TYR A 32 4.28 10.29 4.17
N LEU A 33 4.81 11.35 3.52
CA LEU A 33 4.02 12.25 2.70
C LEU A 33 2.82 12.83 3.50
N ASP A 34 1.61 12.70 2.98
CA ASP A 34 0.33 13.02 3.64
C ASP A 34 -0.29 11.81 4.39
N LEU A 35 0.47 10.73 4.54
CA LEU A 35 0.06 9.49 5.19
C LEU A 35 0.74 9.32 6.56
N ALA A 36 0.17 8.42 7.35
CA ALA A 36 0.76 7.91 8.58
C ALA A 36 0.98 6.39 8.49
N VAL A 37 2.19 5.95 8.82
CA VAL A 37 2.54 4.55 9.02
C VAL A 37 2.17 4.16 10.45
N VAL A 38 1.20 3.27 10.60
CA VAL A 38 0.72 2.79 11.91
C VAL A 38 0.94 1.29 12.07
N PHE A 39 1.22 0.87 13.30
CA PHE A 39 1.67 -0.48 13.59
C PHE A 39 0.58 -1.36 14.19
N TYR A 40 0.56 -2.62 13.79
CA TYR A 40 -0.35 -3.62 14.35
C TYR A 40 0.32 -4.99 14.40
N ILE A 41 -0.23 -5.85 15.24
CA ILE A 41 0.19 -7.24 15.34
C ILE A 41 -0.69 -8.07 14.41
N ALA A 42 -0.08 -8.77 13.45
CA ALA A 42 -0.74 -9.70 12.54
C ALA A 42 -0.67 -11.14 13.08
N HIS A 43 -1.82 -11.78 13.26
CA HIS A 43 -1.91 -13.18 13.65
C HIS A 43 -2.92 -13.93 12.81
N THR A 44 -2.49 -15.04 12.24
CA THR A 44 -3.40 -16.00 11.60
C THR A 44 -4.03 -16.89 12.66
N ASN A 45 -5.34 -17.06 12.63
CA ASN A 45 -6.06 -18.05 13.44
C ASN A 45 -5.94 -19.45 12.81
N ASP A 46 -6.44 -20.47 13.52
CA ASP A 46 -6.50 -21.86 13.03
C ASP A 46 -7.41 -22.02 11.79
N ASP A 47 -8.28 -21.05 11.51
CA ASP A 47 -9.18 -21.00 10.33
C ASP A 47 -8.62 -20.13 9.19
N ASP A 48 -7.31 -19.85 9.22
CA ASP A 48 -6.59 -18.98 8.29
C ASP A 48 -7.05 -17.51 8.24
N SER A 49 -7.97 -17.08 9.12
CA SER A 49 -8.38 -15.67 9.20
C SER A 49 -7.32 -14.80 9.90
N LEU A 50 -7.06 -13.61 9.35
CA LEU A 50 -6.12 -12.66 9.92
C LEU A 50 -6.79 -11.85 11.05
N LYS A 51 -6.31 -12.00 12.28
CA LYS A 51 -6.56 -11.06 13.39
C LYS A 51 -5.48 -9.99 13.42
N CYS A 52 -5.95 -8.75 13.40
CA CYS A 52 -5.12 -7.57 13.55
C CYS A 52 -5.38 -6.94 14.92
N LYS A 53 -4.31 -6.63 15.67
CA LYS A 53 -4.40 -5.81 16.88
C LYS A 53 -3.52 -4.58 16.74
N VAL A 54 -4.14 -3.41 16.68
CA VAL A 54 -3.42 -2.13 16.65
C VAL A 54 -2.54 -1.99 17.89
N ILE A 55 -1.30 -1.53 17.70
CA ILE A 55 -0.39 -1.22 18.79
C ILE A 55 -0.71 0.19 19.27
N THR A 56 -0.99 0.37 20.55
CA THR A 56 -1.26 1.67 21.17
C THR A 56 0.00 2.24 21.80
N ASN A 57 0.01 3.55 22.09
CA ASN A 57 1.08 4.23 22.83
C ASN A 57 1.32 3.58 24.20
N GLU A 58 0.25 3.14 24.87
CA GLU A 58 0.33 2.39 26.14
C GLU A 58 1.05 1.04 25.96
N LEU A 59 0.72 0.29 24.90
CA LEU A 59 1.34 -1.01 24.65
C LEU A 59 2.83 -0.85 24.31
N MET A 60 3.16 0.12 23.45
CA MET A 60 4.53 0.47 23.10
C MET A 60 5.34 0.84 24.37
N THR A 61 4.79 1.69 25.22
CA THR A 61 5.41 2.09 26.49
C THR A 61 5.61 0.89 27.41
N SER A 62 4.62 -0.02 27.50
CA SER A 62 4.72 -1.22 28.33
C SER A 62 5.80 -2.20 27.85
N TRP A 63 6.13 -2.17 26.55
CA TRP A 63 7.22 -2.96 25.96
C TRP A 63 8.59 -2.29 26.11
N GLY A 64 8.64 -1.00 26.48
CA GLY A 64 9.88 -0.25 26.58
C GLY A 64 10.58 -0.06 25.24
N VAL A 65 9.82 0.01 24.14
CA VAL A 65 10.34 0.24 22.79
C VAL A 65 9.87 1.58 22.26
N ASP A 66 10.59 2.14 21.29
CA ASP A 66 10.19 3.36 20.61
C ASP A 66 9.59 3.08 19.22
N VAL A 67 9.11 4.13 18.58
CA VAL A 67 8.49 4.04 17.25
C VAL A 67 9.48 3.61 16.16
N ASP A 68 10.77 3.91 16.31
CA ASP A 68 11.82 3.52 15.36
C ASP A 68 12.10 2.02 15.42
N ALA A 69 12.10 1.44 16.62
CA ALA A 69 12.18 -0.01 16.82
C ALA A 69 10.97 -0.73 16.20
N LEU A 70 9.75 -0.19 16.37
CA LEU A 70 8.55 -0.72 15.72
C LEU A 70 8.67 -0.67 14.19
N MET A 71 9.14 0.47 13.65
CA MET A 71 9.33 0.65 12.22
C MET A 71 10.36 -0.33 11.65
N GLY A 72 11.50 -0.50 12.31
CA GLY A 72 12.54 -1.45 11.88
C GLY A 72 12.01 -2.88 11.78
N LEU A 73 11.30 -3.35 12.81
CA LEU A 73 10.67 -4.67 12.79
C LEU A 73 9.61 -4.79 11.69
N ALA A 74 8.75 -3.78 11.57
CA ALA A 74 7.64 -3.83 10.64
C ALA A 74 8.10 -3.80 9.17
N LEU A 75 9.19 -3.11 8.86
CA LEU A 75 9.82 -3.14 7.53
C LEU A 75 10.30 -4.53 7.11
N GLU A 76 10.74 -5.36 8.05
CA GLU A 76 11.15 -6.75 7.78
C GLU A 76 9.94 -7.71 7.78
N ASN A 77 9.04 -7.54 8.75
CA ASN A 77 7.94 -8.46 8.97
C ASN A 77 6.81 -8.33 7.95
N THR A 78 6.45 -7.11 7.55
CA THR A 78 5.30 -6.85 6.68
C THR A 78 5.44 -7.56 5.33
N PRO A 79 6.55 -7.40 4.56
CA PRO A 79 6.73 -8.17 3.33
C PRO A 79 6.88 -9.68 3.57
N ARG A 80 7.51 -10.10 4.68
CA ARG A 80 7.67 -11.53 5.00
C ARG A 80 6.34 -12.23 5.30
N LEU A 81 5.43 -11.54 5.99
CA LEU A 81 4.16 -12.11 6.47
C LEU A 81 3.03 -11.89 5.46
N LEU A 82 2.96 -10.70 4.85
CA LEU A 82 1.85 -10.32 3.97
C LEU A 82 2.22 -10.44 2.50
N GLY A 83 3.51 -10.51 2.16
CA GLY A 83 3.96 -10.63 0.77
C GLY A 83 3.67 -9.39 -0.08
N LEU A 84 3.80 -9.61 -1.38
CA LEU A 84 3.63 -8.61 -2.44
C LEU A 84 2.97 -9.28 -3.65
N LYS A 85 1.95 -8.64 -4.20
CA LYS A 85 1.32 -8.97 -5.48
C LYS A 85 1.34 -7.73 -6.36
N ILE A 86 1.89 -7.86 -7.56
CA ILE A 86 1.80 -6.85 -8.62
C ILE A 86 1.25 -7.55 -9.86
N ARG A 87 0.10 -7.08 -10.37
CA ARG A 87 -0.58 -7.65 -11.54
C ARG A 87 -1.09 -6.54 -12.44
N GLY A 88 -1.35 -6.84 -13.71
CA GLY A 88 -2.07 -5.89 -14.54
C GLY A 88 -3.51 -5.72 -14.05
N ILE A 89 -4.13 -4.60 -14.43
CA ILE A 89 -5.46 -4.24 -13.95
C ILE A 89 -6.53 -5.24 -14.42
N LEU A 90 -6.44 -5.73 -15.66
CA LEU A 90 -7.44 -6.69 -16.18
C LEU A 90 -7.30 -8.04 -15.49
N SER A 91 -6.07 -8.53 -15.30
CA SER A 91 -5.82 -9.75 -14.53
C SER A 91 -6.32 -9.65 -13.09
N THR A 92 -6.27 -8.46 -12.51
CA THR A 92 -6.79 -8.19 -11.16
C THR A 92 -8.32 -8.29 -11.15
N ILE A 93 -8.99 -7.64 -12.11
CA ILE A 93 -10.45 -7.70 -12.26
C ILE A 93 -10.92 -9.14 -12.54
N ALA A 94 -10.25 -9.84 -13.47
CA ALA A 94 -10.58 -11.22 -13.84
C ALA A 94 -10.40 -12.19 -12.66
N SER A 95 -9.51 -11.90 -11.71
CA SER A 95 -9.29 -12.74 -10.53
C SER A 95 -10.48 -12.79 -9.56
N TYR A 96 -11.45 -11.87 -9.69
CA TYR A 96 -12.72 -11.92 -8.98
C TYR A 96 -13.77 -12.81 -9.67
N THR A 97 -13.40 -13.45 -10.78
CA THR A 97 -14.25 -14.35 -11.55
C THR A 97 -13.68 -15.77 -11.56
N ASP A 98 -14.55 -16.79 -11.49
CA ASP A 98 -14.16 -18.21 -11.57
C ASP A 98 -14.01 -18.70 -13.03
N ASN A 99 -13.73 -17.81 -13.98
CA ASN A 99 -13.65 -18.14 -15.41
C ASN A 99 -12.21 -18.12 -15.91
N GLU A 100 -11.64 -19.31 -16.13
CA GLU A 100 -10.25 -19.49 -16.58
C GLU A 100 -9.99 -18.91 -17.99
N GLU A 101 -10.95 -18.97 -18.91
CA GLU A 101 -10.80 -18.39 -20.25
C GLU A 101 -10.71 -16.85 -20.18
N LEU A 102 -11.51 -16.23 -19.32
CA LEU A 102 -11.43 -14.78 -19.10
C LEU A 102 -10.08 -14.38 -18.47
N GLN A 103 -9.53 -15.21 -17.60
CA GLN A 103 -8.22 -14.95 -16.99
C GLN A 103 -7.09 -14.99 -18.03
N SER A 104 -7.07 -15.98 -18.93
CA SER A 104 -6.04 -16.04 -19.96
C SER A 104 -6.12 -14.87 -20.95
N VAL A 105 -7.34 -14.46 -21.32
CA VAL A 105 -7.55 -13.28 -22.19
C VAL A 105 -7.09 -12.01 -21.49
N ALA A 106 -7.40 -11.85 -20.19
CA ALA A 106 -6.98 -10.68 -19.42
C ALA A 106 -5.44 -10.56 -19.31
N GLU A 107 -4.72 -11.67 -19.17
CA GLU A 107 -3.25 -11.67 -19.14
C GLU A 107 -2.63 -11.24 -20.47
N GLU A 108 -3.24 -11.63 -21.60
CA GLU A 108 -2.79 -11.20 -22.93
C GLU A 108 -3.02 -9.70 -23.13
N GLU A 109 -4.22 -9.21 -22.82
CA GLU A 109 -4.63 -7.80 -22.97
C GLU A 109 -3.88 -6.86 -22.01
N ASP A 110 -3.50 -7.32 -20.81
CA ASP A 110 -2.70 -6.53 -19.88
C ASP A 110 -1.32 -6.15 -20.46
N ASN A 111 -0.80 -6.86 -21.46
CA ASN A 111 0.45 -6.47 -22.12
C ASN A 111 0.34 -5.14 -22.86
N ASP A 112 -0.87 -4.77 -23.27
CA ASP A 112 -1.16 -3.54 -24.01
C ASP A 112 -1.60 -2.40 -23.06
N LEU A 113 -1.71 -2.65 -21.75
CA LEU A 113 -2.14 -1.67 -20.76
C LEU A 113 -1.04 -1.36 -19.72
N PRO A 114 -0.66 -0.08 -19.55
CA PRO A 114 0.39 0.33 -18.62
C PRO A 114 -0.13 0.52 -17.18
N LEU A 115 -1.07 -0.32 -16.72
CA LEU A 115 -1.73 -0.19 -15.41
C LEU A 115 -1.46 -1.41 -14.55
N TYR A 116 -0.79 -1.21 -13.41
CA TYR A 116 -0.38 -2.30 -12.52
C TYR A 116 -0.96 -2.10 -11.12
N VAL A 117 -1.77 -3.05 -10.65
CA VAL A 117 -2.26 -3.06 -9.27
C VAL A 117 -1.20 -3.67 -8.37
N ALA A 118 -0.81 -2.94 -7.33
CA ALA A 118 0.09 -3.38 -6.28
C ALA A 118 -0.64 -3.51 -4.94
N THR A 119 -0.54 -4.69 -4.34
CA THR A 119 -1.14 -5.01 -3.03
C THR A 119 -0.34 -6.12 -2.34
N ASN A 120 -0.81 -6.62 -1.20
CA ASN A 120 -0.24 -7.77 -0.52
C ASN A 120 -1.03 -9.06 -0.81
N ASN A 121 -0.58 -10.21 -0.30
CA ASN A 121 -1.16 -11.51 -0.63
C ASN A 121 -2.62 -11.68 -0.21
N ILE A 122 -3.07 -10.92 0.79
CA ILE A 122 -4.41 -11.00 1.38
C ILE A 122 -5.32 -9.84 1.00
N ALA A 123 -4.85 -8.91 0.15
CA ALA A 123 -5.56 -7.70 -0.27
C ALA A 123 -6.12 -6.85 0.89
N MET A 124 -5.46 -6.88 2.06
CA MET A 124 -5.86 -6.13 3.25
C MET A 124 -4.75 -5.19 3.70
N HIS A 125 -5.02 -3.89 3.75
CA HIS A 125 -4.00 -2.88 4.05
C HIS A 125 -2.78 -2.92 3.09
N GLY A 126 -2.98 -3.41 1.87
CA GLY A 126 -1.92 -3.68 0.90
C GLY A 126 -1.30 -2.44 0.27
N ALA A 127 -1.87 -1.25 0.43
CA ALA A 127 -1.20 -0.01 -0.01
C ALA A 127 0.11 0.23 0.75
N ALA A 128 0.30 -0.43 1.89
CA ALA A 128 1.56 -0.55 2.62
C ALA A 128 2.77 -0.94 1.74
N VAL A 129 2.56 -1.63 0.62
CA VAL A 129 3.64 -1.96 -0.33
C VAL A 129 4.37 -0.73 -0.87
N LEU A 130 3.75 0.47 -0.82
CA LEU A 130 4.37 1.74 -1.21
C LEU A 130 5.75 1.96 -0.55
N ILE A 131 5.88 1.56 0.72
CA ILE A 131 7.09 1.79 1.51
C ILE A 131 7.93 0.52 1.69
N TYR A 132 7.64 -0.54 0.93
CA TYR A 132 8.51 -1.71 0.89
C TYR A 132 9.85 -1.34 0.29
N ARG A 133 10.92 -1.76 0.97
CA ARG A 133 12.29 -1.50 0.52
C ARG A 133 12.49 -2.04 -0.90
N ASP A 134 13.09 -1.22 -1.75
CA ASP A 134 13.47 -1.52 -3.14
C ASP A 134 12.31 -1.91 -4.08
N LEU A 135 11.05 -1.88 -3.64
CA LEU A 135 9.92 -2.29 -4.48
C LEU A 135 9.77 -1.37 -5.71
N LEU A 136 9.65 -0.07 -5.46
CA LEU A 136 9.47 0.91 -6.53
C LEU A 136 10.70 0.95 -7.44
N LYS A 137 11.89 0.87 -6.85
CA LYS A 137 13.16 0.75 -7.57
C LYS A 137 13.22 -0.44 -8.51
N ALA A 138 12.86 -1.63 -8.03
CA ALA A 138 12.85 -2.85 -8.83
C ALA A 138 11.79 -2.78 -9.94
N PHE A 139 10.58 -2.29 -9.62
CA PHE A 139 9.51 -2.12 -10.59
C PHE A 139 9.90 -1.13 -11.70
N ALA A 140 10.39 0.05 -11.31
CA ALA A 140 10.84 1.11 -12.19
C ALA A 140 12.04 0.69 -13.05
N ALA A 141 13.01 -0.03 -12.49
CA ALA A 141 14.15 -0.58 -13.24
C ALA A 141 13.70 -1.59 -14.31
N ARG A 142 12.74 -2.47 -13.99
CA ARG A 142 12.15 -3.41 -14.95
C ARG A 142 11.44 -2.68 -16.08
N LYS A 143 10.74 -1.60 -15.75
CA LYS A 143 10.01 -0.76 -16.71
C LYS A 143 10.85 0.31 -17.40
N LYS A 144 12.09 0.53 -16.93
CA LYS A 144 12.99 1.61 -17.37
C LYS A 144 12.30 2.97 -17.37
N SER A 145 11.54 3.24 -16.32
CA SER A 145 10.60 4.36 -16.25
C SER A 145 10.48 4.90 -14.83
N ASP A 146 10.28 6.21 -14.69
CA ASP A 146 9.64 6.77 -13.51
C ASP A 146 8.18 6.28 -13.40
N VAL A 147 7.56 6.43 -12.24
CA VAL A 147 6.28 5.78 -11.95
C VAL A 147 5.31 6.74 -11.29
N TYR A 148 4.15 6.95 -11.90
CA TYR A 148 3.01 7.54 -11.22
C TYR A 148 2.35 6.49 -10.33
N ILE A 149 1.96 6.87 -9.12
CA ILE A 149 1.36 5.97 -8.14
C ILE A 149 0.06 6.59 -7.66
N ILE A 150 -1.03 5.86 -7.89
CA ILE A 150 -2.38 6.23 -7.49
C ILE A 150 -2.73 5.47 -6.21
N PRO A 151 -2.99 6.15 -5.09
CA PRO A 151 -3.49 5.54 -3.87
C PRO A 151 -4.98 5.22 -3.99
N CYS A 152 -5.31 4.07 -4.59
CA CYS A 152 -6.69 3.66 -4.84
C CYS A 152 -7.51 3.48 -3.56
N SER A 153 -6.91 2.89 -2.53
CA SER A 153 -7.50 2.73 -1.19
C SER A 153 -6.40 2.38 -0.19
N VAL A 154 -6.74 2.16 1.08
CA VAL A 154 -5.79 1.57 2.05
C VAL A 154 -5.35 0.15 1.65
N HIS A 155 -6.07 -0.51 0.74
CA HIS A 155 -5.86 -1.90 0.34
C HIS A 155 -4.92 -2.10 -0.85
N GLU A 156 -4.79 -1.11 -1.73
CA GLU A 156 -4.04 -1.27 -2.99
C GLU A 156 -3.63 0.06 -3.62
N LEU A 157 -2.68 -0.01 -4.53
CA LEU A 157 -2.19 1.10 -5.34
C LEU A 157 -2.28 0.73 -6.82
N ILE A 158 -2.47 1.70 -7.70
CA ILE A 158 -2.20 1.54 -9.13
C ILE A 158 -0.89 2.24 -9.46
N MET A 159 0.00 1.56 -10.18
CA MET A 159 1.26 2.08 -10.68
C MET A 159 1.22 2.19 -12.19
N ILE A 160 1.70 3.32 -12.71
CA ILE A 160 1.71 3.65 -14.14
C ILE A 160 3.13 4.06 -14.53
N PRO A 161 3.85 3.28 -15.37
CA PRO A 161 5.13 3.70 -15.91
C PRO A 161 4.97 4.96 -16.78
N SER A 162 5.60 6.07 -16.40
CA SER A 162 5.46 7.35 -17.11
C SER A 162 5.83 7.28 -18.59
N VAL A 163 6.81 6.46 -18.97
CA VAL A 163 7.24 6.31 -20.37
C VAL A 163 6.20 5.61 -21.25
N GLU A 164 5.33 4.78 -20.66
CA GLU A 164 4.25 4.08 -21.37
C GLU A 164 3.00 4.98 -21.53
N CYS A 165 2.99 6.16 -20.88
CA CYS A 165 1.90 7.14 -20.91
C CYS A 165 2.42 8.59 -21.04
N PRO A 166 3.15 8.94 -22.11
CA PRO A 166 3.86 10.23 -22.20
C PRO A 166 2.95 11.45 -22.29
N ASN A 167 1.68 11.28 -22.66
CA ASN A 167 0.70 12.35 -22.83
C ASN A 167 -0.36 12.38 -21.72
N ILE A 168 -0.18 11.59 -20.65
CA ILE A 168 -1.13 11.59 -19.54
C ILE A 168 -1.03 12.92 -18.79
N ASP A 169 -2.15 13.62 -18.64
CA ASP A 169 -2.20 14.84 -17.84
C ASP A 169 -2.37 14.47 -16.35
N PRO A 170 -1.40 14.80 -15.48
CA PRO A 170 -1.53 14.54 -14.05
C PRO A 170 -2.78 15.17 -13.42
N VAL A 171 -3.28 16.27 -13.97
CA VAL A 171 -4.50 16.94 -13.49
C VAL A 171 -5.73 16.06 -13.72
N GLU A 172 -5.82 15.39 -14.87
CA GLU A 172 -6.91 14.46 -15.17
C GLU A 172 -6.91 13.28 -14.20
N ILE A 173 -5.73 12.71 -13.92
CA ILE A 173 -5.60 11.63 -12.94
C ILE A 173 -6.04 12.09 -11.55
N LYS A 174 -5.58 13.26 -11.09
CA LYS A 174 -5.98 13.82 -9.80
C LYS A 174 -7.48 14.03 -9.69
N ASN A 175 -8.11 14.55 -10.76
CA ASN A 175 -9.57 14.71 -10.81
C ASN A 175 -10.30 13.37 -10.72
N LEU A 176 -9.78 12.33 -11.38
CA LEU A 176 -10.31 10.97 -11.29
C LEU A 176 -10.19 10.41 -9.86
N ILE A 177 -9.01 10.53 -9.24
CA ILE A 177 -8.78 10.11 -7.85
C ILE A 177 -9.80 10.79 -6.94
N PHE A 178 -9.89 12.11 -7.05
CA PHE A 178 -10.80 12.91 -6.23
C PHE A 178 -12.26 12.46 -6.39
N TYR A 179 -12.71 12.22 -7.63
CA TYR A 179 -14.05 11.75 -7.92
C TYR A 179 -14.32 10.36 -7.31
N VAL A 180 -13.45 9.38 -7.57
CA VAL A 180 -13.62 7.99 -7.10
C VAL A 180 -13.66 7.94 -5.57
N ASN A 181 -12.73 8.64 -4.91
CA ASN A 181 -12.63 8.66 -3.45
C ASN A 181 -13.90 9.13 -2.74
N ARG A 182 -14.73 9.94 -3.40
CA ARG A 182 -15.95 10.52 -2.82
C ARG A 182 -17.22 9.78 -3.16
N ASN A 183 -17.23 9.08 -4.29
CA ASN A 183 -18.43 8.43 -4.81
C ASN A 183 -18.42 6.91 -4.64
N GLU A 184 -17.24 6.29 -4.62
CA GLU A 184 -17.10 4.83 -4.68
C GLU A 184 -16.41 4.22 -3.46
N LEU A 185 -15.72 5.03 -2.64
CA LEU A 185 -15.02 4.54 -1.44
C LEU A 185 -15.79 4.81 -0.16
N LYS A 186 -15.69 3.86 0.77
CA LYS A 186 -16.02 4.10 2.17
C LYS A 186 -14.96 4.96 2.82
N GLU A 187 -15.34 5.67 3.88
CA GLU A 187 -14.42 6.50 4.65
C GLU A 187 -13.24 5.71 5.22
N GLU A 188 -13.47 4.45 5.63
CA GLU A 188 -12.44 3.54 6.17
C GLU A 188 -11.43 3.06 5.11
N ASP A 189 -11.80 3.09 3.83
CA ASP A 189 -10.96 2.66 2.71
C ASP A 189 -10.16 3.81 2.10
N PHE A 190 -10.50 5.06 2.43
CA PHE A 190 -9.82 6.25 1.92
C PHE A 190 -8.35 6.30 2.35
N LEU A 191 -7.45 6.52 1.38
CA LEU A 191 -6.02 6.70 1.65
C LEU A 191 -5.53 8.12 1.36
N SER A 192 -5.74 8.63 0.14
CA SER A 192 -5.33 9.99 -0.23
C SER A 192 -5.98 10.44 -1.54
N ASP A 193 -6.13 11.76 -1.68
CA ASP A 193 -6.51 12.42 -2.94
C ASP A 193 -5.31 12.80 -3.81
N ASN A 194 -4.09 12.59 -3.31
CA ASN A 194 -2.87 12.98 -4.00
C ASN A 194 -2.46 11.92 -5.02
N LEU A 195 -1.93 12.40 -6.14
CA LEU A 195 -1.15 11.58 -7.05
C LEU A 195 0.31 11.60 -6.59
N TYR A 196 0.95 10.44 -6.48
CA TYR A 196 2.37 10.37 -6.16
C TYR A 196 3.21 10.07 -7.40
N PHE A 197 4.49 10.41 -7.33
CA PHE A 197 5.47 10.16 -8.38
C PHE A 197 6.77 9.65 -7.77
N TYR A 198 7.20 8.47 -8.22
CA TYR A 198 8.50 7.90 -7.91
C TYR A 198 9.50 8.25 -9.01
N ASN A 199 10.60 8.90 -8.63
CA ASN A 199 11.69 9.28 -9.50
C ASN A 199 12.87 8.32 -9.35
N VAL A 200 13.26 7.65 -10.43
CA VAL A 200 14.34 6.64 -10.45
C VAL A 200 15.70 7.25 -10.14
N HIS A 201 15.94 8.49 -10.57
CA HIS A 201 17.24 9.14 -10.39
C HIS A 201 17.51 9.45 -8.91
N ASN A 202 16.49 9.91 -8.18
CA ASN A 202 16.61 10.29 -6.77
C ASN A 202 16.25 9.15 -5.80
N ASP A 203 15.66 8.07 -6.28
CA ASP A 203 15.10 6.98 -5.45
C ASP A 203 14.10 7.52 -4.41
N GLU A 204 13.23 8.43 -4.85
CA GLU A 204 12.33 9.21 -3.98
C GLU A 204 10.90 9.23 -4.52
N VAL A 205 9.93 9.19 -3.59
CA VAL A 205 8.51 9.40 -3.89
C VAL A 205 8.11 10.80 -3.45
N THR A 206 7.41 11.52 -4.32
CA THR A 206 6.91 12.87 -4.06
C THR A 206 5.43 12.98 -4.39
N ILE A 207 4.74 13.98 -3.82
CA ILE A 207 3.39 14.36 -4.24
C ILE A 207 3.50 15.21 -5.51
N VAL A 208 2.76 14.83 -6.54
CA VAL A 208 2.65 15.63 -7.77
C VAL A 208 1.89 16.91 -7.44
N GLN A 209 2.44 18.07 -7.83
CA GLN A 209 1.82 19.38 -7.62
C GLN A 209 0.75 19.72 -8.65
#